data_AF-A0A257H175-F1
#
_entry.id   AF-A0A257H175-F1
#
_cell.length_a   1.000
_cell.length_b   1.000
_cell.length_c   1.000
_cell.angle_alpha   90.00
_cell.angle_beta   90.00
_cell.angle_gamma   90.00
#
_symmetry.space_group_name_H-M   'P 1'
#
loop_
_entity.id
_entity.type
_entity.pdbx_description
1 polymer ?
#
loop_
_entity_poly.entity_id
_entity_poly.type
_entity_poly.pdbx_seq_one_letter_code
_entity_poly.pdbx_strand_id
1 'polypeptide(L)'
;MRYYMRLGLPAPIHGPARLHVQHRPGQDAWTNLSGKFGIGPDHSTSEGGVSGTSGGGAGWQMRLAWYECDAEQGGPDERGWAPGFHLYDFQSNNPKGHRYGREQPPQFERWGQRAGTGGLLYAGHWYCIETELKLNTVMAGGAGYLPDGELRAWLDGRLVYEQTAMVFRSLPLVNPPHQPSRLRACRELGVRGLWLNWFHGGQTVNTVDRTLFYTGLAWARQYIGPMVLT
;
A
#
# COMPACT_ATOMS: atom_id res chain seq x y z
N MET A 1 -11.78 -5.57 -0.99
CA MET A 1 -11.86 -5.61 -2.47
C MET A 1 -11.01 -6.74 -2.99
N ARG A 2 -11.25 -7.18 -4.22
CA ARG A 2 -10.54 -8.24 -4.92
C ARG A 2 -10.21 -7.80 -6.34
N TYR A 3 -9.03 -8.14 -6.84
CA TYR A 3 -8.68 -7.98 -8.24
C TYR A 3 -7.60 -8.99 -8.62
N TYR A 4 -7.41 -9.17 -9.92
CA TYR A 4 -6.34 -9.98 -10.47
C TYR A 4 -5.25 -9.07 -10.98
N MET A 5 -4.02 -9.44 -10.69
CA MET A 5 -2.84 -8.72 -11.13
C MET A 5 -1.84 -9.67 -11.77
N ARG A 6 -1.26 -9.27 -12.90
CA ARG A 6 -0.10 -9.94 -13.48
C ARG A 6 1.00 -8.93 -13.72
N LEU A 7 2.17 -9.20 -13.16
CA LEU A 7 3.39 -8.53 -13.56
C LEU A 7 3.78 -9.08 -14.94
N GLY A 8 3.98 -8.19 -15.92
CA GLY A 8 4.54 -8.57 -17.21
C GLY A 8 5.92 -9.20 -17.03
N LEU A 9 6.34 -10.01 -18.00
CA LEU A 9 7.72 -10.49 -18.03
C LEU A 9 8.64 -9.27 -18.16
N PRO A 10 9.65 -9.11 -17.27
CA PRO A 10 10.60 -8.03 -17.43
C PRO A 10 11.31 -8.21 -18.78
N ALA A 11 11.67 -7.09 -19.42
CA ALA A 11 12.60 -7.15 -20.53
C ALA A 11 13.88 -7.90 -20.10
N PRO A 12 14.56 -8.65 -21.00
CA PRO A 12 15.81 -9.30 -20.68
C PRO A 12 16.80 -8.29 -20.08
N ILE A 13 17.21 -8.51 -18.83
CA ILE A 13 18.25 -7.69 -18.20
C ILE A 13 19.59 -8.20 -18.72
N HIS A 14 20.25 -7.43 -19.58
CA HIS A 14 21.58 -7.75 -20.10
C HIS A 14 22.67 -7.11 -19.24
N GLY A 15 23.47 -7.94 -18.56
CA GLY A 15 24.74 -7.56 -17.90
C GLY A 15 24.73 -6.20 -17.18
N PRO A 16 25.35 -5.13 -17.73
CA PRO A 16 25.45 -3.82 -17.09
C PRO A 16 24.11 -3.09 -16.89
N ALA A 17 22.99 -3.64 -17.38
CA ALA A 17 21.64 -3.16 -17.11
C ALA A 17 21.11 -3.57 -15.72
N ARG A 18 21.89 -4.26 -14.88
CA ARG A 18 21.58 -4.47 -13.45
C ARG A 18 21.72 -3.16 -12.65
N LEU A 19 20.73 -2.30 -12.89
CA LEU A 19 20.08 -1.32 -12.04
C LEU A 19 20.91 -0.71 -10.90
N HIS A 20 21.95 0.03 -11.28
CA HIS A 20 22.30 1.24 -10.53
C HIS A 20 21.07 2.17 -10.61
N VAL A 21 20.21 2.12 -9.59
CA VAL A 21 19.20 3.16 -9.43
C VAL A 21 19.97 4.44 -9.14
N GLN A 22 19.67 5.55 -9.82
CA GLN A 22 20.37 6.81 -9.59
C GLN A 22 19.40 7.88 -9.10
N HIS A 23 19.84 8.67 -8.12
CA HIS A 23 19.11 9.90 -7.75
C HIS A 23 19.28 10.98 -8.83
N ARG A 24 20.43 10.99 -9.52
CA ARG A 24 20.84 11.89 -10.62
C ARG A 24 21.89 11.18 -11.48
N PRO A 25 22.13 11.58 -12.74
CA PRO A 25 23.20 10.99 -13.57
C PRO A 25 24.53 10.92 -12.80
N GLY A 26 25.05 9.71 -12.60
CA GLY A 26 26.31 9.44 -11.89
C GLY A 26 26.22 9.38 -10.36
N GLN A 27 25.03 9.46 -9.76
CA GLN A 27 24.83 9.30 -8.32
C GLN A 27 24.03 8.04 -8.02
N ASP A 28 24.74 6.96 -7.68
CA ASP A 28 24.13 5.68 -7.33
C ASP A 28 23.30 5.77 -6.04
N ALA A 29 22.14 5.13 -6.07
CA ALA A 29 21.12 5.03 -5.04
C ALA A 29 20.78 3.54 -4.88
N TRP A 30 21.74 2.78 -4.36
CA TRP A 30 21.53 1.39 -3.97
C TRP A 30 20.30 1.33 -3.04
N THR A 31 19.36 0.42 -3.30
CA THR A 31 18.12 0.11 -2.54
C THR A 31 16.79 0.78 -2.92
N ASN A 32 16.67 1.53 -4.03
CA ASN A 32 15.40 2.21 -4.39
C ASN A 32 14.62 1.61 -5.56
N LEU A 33 14.84 0.34 -5.93
CA LEU A 33 14.01 -0.34 -6.94
C LEU A 33 12.67 -0.76 -6.34
N SER A 34 11.79 0.22 -6.15
CA SER A 34 10.51 0.06 -5.48
C SER A 34 9.46 0.96 -6.10
N GLY A 35 8.23 0.91 -5.62
CA GLY A 35 7.20 1.82 -6.09
C GLY A 35 5.84 1.52 -5.47
N LYS A 36 4.77 1.91 -6.17
CA LYS A 36 3.38 1.59 -5.80
C LYS A 36 2.75 0.72 -6.86
N PHE A 37 1.88 -0.16 -6.42
CA PHE A 37 1.10 -1.04 -7.28
C PHE A 37 -0.30 -1.22 -6.70
N GLY A 38 -1.17 -1.89 -7.46
CA GLY A 38 -2.42 -2.40 -6.96
C GLY A 38 -3.49 -1.34 -6.74
N ILE A 39 -4.61 -1.82 -6.25
CA ILE A 39 -5.79 -1.01 -5.93
C ILE A 39 -5.88 -0.99 -4.39
N GLY A 40 -6.14 0.19 -3.82
CA GLY A 40 -6.23 0.50 -2.38
C GLY A 40 -7.56 1.19 -2.04
N PRO A 41 -8.13 1.05 -0.82
CA PRO A 41 -9.13 1.99 -0.35
C PRO A 41 -8.51 3.38 -0.18
N ASP A 42 -9.26 4.41 -0.56
CA ASP A 42 -8.81 5.80 -0.56
C ASP A 42 -9.75 6.72 0.23
N HIS A 43 -9.13 7.72 0.85
CA HIS A 43 -9.75 8.91 1.39
C HIS A 43 -8.83 10.12 1.15
N SER A 44 -8.58 10.42 -0.13
CA SER A 44 -7.90 11.63 -0.56
C SER A 44 -8.81 12.85 -0.51
N THR A 45 -8.26 13.99 -0.07
CA THR A 45 -8.89 15.30 -0.01
C THR A 45 -7.90 16.36 -0.49
N SER A 46 -8.33 17.61 -0.65
CA SER A 46 -7.41 18.69 -1.03
C SER A 46 -6.43 19.06 0.08
N GLU A 47 -6.69 18.60 1.30
CA GLU A 47 -5.89 18.85 2.50
C GLU A 47 -5.16 17.59 3.01
N GLY A 48 -5.31 16.43 2.35
CA GLY A 48 -4.66 15.18 2.77
C GLY A 48 -5.02 13.93 1.93
N GLY A 49 -4.56 12.77 2.39
CA GLY A 49 -4.71 11.46 1.76
C GLY A 49 -3.84 11.15 0.54
N VAL A 50 -2.67 11.78 0.30
CA VAL A 50 -1.84 11.49 -0.90
C VAL A 50 -0.35 11.22 -0.67
N SER A 51 0.26 11.78 0.39
CA SER A 51 1.56 11.38 1.00
C SER A 51 2.05 12.48 1.94
N GLY A 52 2.56 12.14 3.13
CA GLY A 52 3.26 13.08 4.03
C GLY A 52 2.38 14.10 4.77
N THR A 53 1.12 14.28 4.36
CA THR A 53 0.13 15.14 5.03
C THR A 53 -1.01 14.34 5.68
N SER A 54 -0.92 13.00 5.65
CA SER A 54 -2.10 12.18 5.39
C SER A 54 -2.30 11.01 6.33
N GLY A 55 -2.10 11.22 7.60
CA GLY A 55 -2.53 10.29 8.64
C GLY A 55 -2.63 11.05 9.92
N GLY A 56 -3.20 12.24 9.74
CA GLY A 56 -3.72 13.10 10.76
C GLY A 56 -3.83 14.57 10.39
N GLY A 57 -4.24 14.90 9.16
CA GLY A 57 -4.57 16.27 8.78
C GLY A 57 -5.97 16.49 8.22
N ALA A 58 -6.50 15.56 7.41
CA ALA A 58 -7.81 15.72 6.74
C ALA A 58 -8.29 14.49 5.93
N GLY A 59 -7.41 13.52 5.70
CA GLY A 59 -7.66 12.31 4.91
C GLY A 59 -6.59 11.26 5.19
N TRP A 60 -6.74 10.09 4.55
CA TRP A 60 -5.84 8.94 4.65
C TRP A 60 -5.93 8.11 3.36
N GLN A 61 -4.88 7.38 3.02
CA GLN A 61 -4.94 6.34 1.98
C GLN A 61 -4.10 5.15 2.42
N MET A 62 -4.40 4.01 1.82
CA MET A 62 -3.68 2.77 2.06
C MET A 62 -3.29 2.18 0.72
N ARG A 63 -2.08 2.52 0.30
CA ARG A 63 -1.49 2.04 -0.96
C ARG A 63 -0.76 0.73 -0.73
N LEU A 64 -0.58 -0.03 -1.80
CA LEU A 64 0.39 -1.11 -1.82
C LEU A 64 1.72 -0.61 -2.38
N ALA A 65 2.82 -1.19 -1.90
CA ALA A 65 4.16 -0.93 -2.36
C ALA A 65 4.88 -2.23 -2.71
N TRP A 66 5.65 -2.17 -3.78
CA TRP A 66 6.51 -3.26 -4.22
C TRP A 66 7.96 -2.84 -4.06
N TYR A 67 8.83 -3.82 -3.82
CA TYR A 67 10.27 -3.66 -3.70
C TYR A 67 10.90 -4.83 -4.41
N GLU A 68 11.75 -4.56 -5.38
CA GLU A 68 12.43 -5.61 -6.13
C GLU A 68 13.51 -6.24 -5.26
N CYS A 69 13.51 -7.56 -5.26
CA CYS A 69 14.55 -8.40 -4.71
C CYS A 69 15.46 -8.81 -5.87
N ASP A 70 16.45 -7.99 -6.23
CA ASP A 70 17.48 -8.35 -7.22
C ASP A 70 18.83 -7.95 -6.64
N ALA A 71 19.39 -8.85 -5.84
CA ALA A 71 20.64 -8.64 -5.12
C ALA A 71 21.84 -9.26 -5.84
N GLU A 72 21.62 -9.91 -6.99
CA GLU A 72 22.64 -10.65 -7.75
C GLU A 72 23.23 -11.85 -7.00
N GLN A 73 22.52 -12.35 -5.98
CA GLN A 73 22.99 -13.46 -5.15
C GLN A 73 22.50 -14.83 -5.64
N GLY A 74 21.68 -14.87 -6.69
CA GLY A 74 21.09 -16.13 -7.19
C GLY A 74 20.15 -16.80 -6.19
N GLY A 75 19.65 -16.05 -5.22
CA GLY A 75 18.72 -16.52 -4.20
C GLY A 75 17.33 -16.80 -4.78
N PRO A 76 16.49 -17.55 -4.05
CA PRO A 76 15.12 -17.86 -4.49
C PRO A 76 14.24 -16.60 -4.61
N ASP A 77 14.60 -15.51 -3.94
CA ASP A 77 13.90 -14.22 -3.98
C ASP A 77 14.27 -13.35 -5.18
N GLU A 78 15.34 -13.72 -5.90
CA GLU A 78 15.85 -12.96 -7.03
C GLU A 78 14.78 -12.70 -8.10
N ARG A 79 14.69 -11.45 -8.55
CA ARG A 79 13.70 -10.88 -9.48
C ARG A 79 12.25 -10.97 -8.98
N GLY A 80 12.03 -11.31 -7.73
CA GLY A 80 10.74 -11.21 -7.07
C GLY A 80 10.43 -9.78 -6.63
N TRP A 81 9.15 -9.46 -6.52
CA TRP A 81 8.69 -8.25 -5.83
C TRP A 81 8.22 -8.61 -4.44
N ALA A 82 8.85 -8.04 -3.42
CA ALA A 82 8.36 -8.07 -2.05
C ALA A 82 7.22 -7.05 -1.87
N PRO A 83 5.95 -7.50 -1.72
CA PRO A 83 4.81 -6.61 -1.60
C PRO A 83 4.56 -6.21 -0.13
N GLY A 84 3.83 -5.13 0.04
CA GLY A 84 3.40 -4.66 1.36
C GLY A 84 2.41 -3.52 1.26
N PHE A 85 1.84 -3.16 2.41
CA PHE A 85 1.15 -1.89 2.55
C PHE A 85 2.16 -0.75 2.65
N HIS A 86 1.77 0.44 2.25
CA HIS A 86 2.56 1.65 2.46
C HIS A 86 1.78 2.62 3.32
N LEU A 87 2.12 2.63 4.61
CA LEU A 87 1.36 3.33 5.65
C LEU A 87 1.97 4.69 6.03
N TYR A 88 2.82 5.25 5.17
CA TYR A 88 3.52 6.55 5.33
C TYR A 88 2.59 7.70 5.73
N ASP A 89 1.34 7.59 5.30
CA ASP A 89 0.25 8.48 5.64
C ASP A 89 0.09 8.59 7.16
N PHE A 90 0.08 7.47 7.89
CA PHE A 90 -0.16 7.36 9.32
C PHE A 90 1.05 7.65 10.22
N GLN A 91 2.05 8.42 9.76
CA GLN A 91 3.25 8.72 10.55
C GLN A 91 3.00 9.78 11.63
N SER A 92 3.69 10.93 11.60
CA SER A 92 3.71 11.92 12.69
C SER A 92 2.35 12.46 13.09
N ASN A 93 1.40 12.43 12.16
CA ASN A 93 0.08 13.01 12.35
C ASN A 93 -0.89 12.06 13.10
N ASN A 94 -0.53 10.78 13.27
CA ASN A 94 -1.38 9.81 13.96
C ASN A 94 -1.04 9.81 15.46
N PRO A 95 -1.95 9.33 16.34
CA PRO A 95 -1.66 9.20 17.76
C PRO A 95 -0.39 8.38 18.02
N LYS A 96 0.37 8.76 19.05
CA LYS A 96 1.57 8.02 19.50
C LYS A 96 1.20 6.56 19.80
N GLY A 97 2.02 5.61 19.36
CA GLY A 97 1.74 4.18 19.42
C GLY A 97 1.00 3.65 18.19
N HIS A 98 0.40 4.54 17.39
CA HIS A 98 -0.29 4.23 16.15
C HIS A 98 0.36 4.92 14.94
N ARG A 99 1.62 5.36 15.05
CA ARG A 99 2.31 6.05 13.95
C ARG A 99 2.96 5.08 12.97
N TYR A 100 2.16 4.47 12.12
CA TYR A 100 2.61 3.44 11.17
C TYR A 100 3.64 3.99 10.17
N GLY A 101 4.55 3.13 9.71
CA GLY A 101 5.66 3.52 8.83
C GLY A 101 6.73 4.40 9.46
N ARG A 102 6.66 4.67 10.77
CA ARG A 102 7.70 5.39 11.54
C ARG A 102 8.03 4.73 12.88
N GLU A 103 7.01 4.42 13.69
CA GLU A 103 7.20 3.82 15.02
C GLU A 103 7.30 2.29 14.97
N GLN A 104 6.94 1.69 13.83
CA GLN A 104 7.02 0.24 13.61
C GLN A 104 8.11 -0.08 12.59
N PRO A 105 8.87 -1.17 12.79
CA PRO A 105 9.87 -1.60 11.84
C PRO A 105 9.22 -2.16 10.55
N PRO A 106 9.94 -2.20 9.41
CA PRO A 106 9.33 -2.40 8.08
C PRO A 106 8.51 -3.68 7.91
N GLN A 107 8.80 -4.75 8.66
CA GLN A 107 8.06 -6.02 8.61
C GLN A 107 6.57 -5.91 8.96
N PHE A 108 6.17 -4.84 9.66
CA PHE A 108 4.75 -4.56 9.94
C PHE A 108 3.98 -4.05 8.72
N GLU A 109 4.68 -3.73 7.64
CA GLU A 109 4.11 -3.31 6.36
C GLU A 109 4.23 -4.39 5.29
N ARG A 110 5.13 -5.36 5.46
CA ARG A 110 5.38 -6.45 4.50
C ARG A 110 4.33 -7.54 4.59
N TRP A 111 3.92 -8.07 3.43
CA TRP A 111 3.22 -9.35 3.40
C TRP A 111 4.20 -10.49 3.73
N GLY A 112 3.70 -11.73 3.79
CA GLY A 112 4.54 -12.88 4.13
C GLY A 112 4.71 -13.09 5.64
N GLN A 113 4.00 -12.34 6.47
CA GLN A 113 4.01 -12.48 7.94
C GLN A 113 3.61 -13.90 8.40
N ARG A 114 2.93 -14.66 7.53
CA ARG A 114 2.44 -16.01 7.78
C ARG A 114 3.29 -17.02 7.01
N ALA A 115 4.42 -17.39 7.59
CA ALA A 115 5.38 -18.37 7.06
C ALA A 115 5.91 -18.03 5.64
N GLY A 116 6.08 -16.74 5.32
CA GLY A 116 6.62 -16.28 4.04
C GLY A 116 5.65 -16.33 2.85
N THR A 117 4.44 -16.87 3.02
CA THR A 117 3.46 -16.97 1.93
C THR A 117 3.06 -15.58 1.44
N GLY A 118 3.20 -15.33 0.13
CA GLY A 118 2.92 -14.03 -0.49
C GLY A 118 3.91 -12.92 -0.13
N GLY A 119 5.05 -13.28 0.47
CA GLY A 119 6.17 -12.37 0.69
C GLY A 119 6.89 -11.99 -0.60
N LEU A 120 6.65 -12.70 -1.71
CA LEU A 120 7.20 -12.43 -3.03
C LEU A 120 6.14 -12.66 -4.12
N LEU A 121 6.15 -11.80 -5.13
CA LEU A 121 5.38 -11.92 -6.37
C LEU A 121 6.36 -11.97 -7.55
N TYR A 122 6.25 -13.00 -8.38
CA TYR A 122 7.06 -13.19 -9.58
C TYR A 122 6.33 -12.79 -10.85
N ALA A 123 7.12 -12.35 -11.84
CA ALA A 123 6.65 -12.02 -13.18
C ALA A 123 5.98 -13.18 -13.91
N GLY A 124 5.03 -12.87 -14.79
CA GLY A 124 4.38 -13.86 -15.66
C GLY A 124 3.20 -14.59 -15.03
N HIS A 125 2.98 -14.47 -13.72
CA HIS A 125 1.88 -15.12 -12.98
C HIS A 125 0.70 -14.18 -12.76
N TRP A 126 -0.51 -14.73 -12.82
CA TRP A 126 -1.71 -14.06 -12.33
C TRP A 126 -1.87 -14.33 -10.84
N TYR A 127 -2.07 -13.27 -10.07
CA TYR A 127 -2.34 -13.31 -8.65
C TYR A 127 -3.73 -12.77 -8.38
N CYS A 128 -4.53 -13.50 -7.61
CA CYS A 128 -5.74 -12.97 -7.00
C CYS A 128 -5.35 -12.22 -5.72
N ILE A 129 -5.44 -10.90 -5.75
CA ILE A 129 -5.14 -10.05 -4.61
C ILE A 129 -6.45 -9.58 -3.98
N GLU A 130 -6.58 -9.80 -2.68
CA GLU A 130 -7.65 -9.22 -1.88
C GLU A 130 -7.07 -8.37 -0.76
N THR A 131 -7.69 -7.23 -0.49
CA THR A 131 -7.42 -6.47 0.74
C THR A 131 -8.72 -6.10 1.43
N GLU A 132 -8.66 -6.07 2.75
CA GLU A 132 -9.75 -5.67 3.62
C GLU A 132 -9.28 -4.59 4.57
N LEU A 133 -10.12 -3.57 4.72
CA LEU A 133 -9.95 -2.51 5.69
C LEU A 133 -11.20 -2.42 6.54
N LYS A 134 -11.03 -2.64 7.84
CA LYS A 134 -12.01 -2.27 8.86
C LYS A 134 -11.52 -0.99 9.52
N LEU A 135 -12.23 0.11 9.28
CA LEU A 135 -11.93 1.35 9.98
C LEU A 135 -12.23 1.20 11.47
N ASN A 136 -11.42 1.86 12.28
CA ASN A 136 -11.58 1.88 13.72
C ASN A 136 -12.79 2.74 14.14
N THR A 137 -13.32 2.46 15.32
CA THR A 137 -14.39 3.23 15.97
C THR A 137 -13.86 4.57 16.45
N VAL A 138 -14.66 5.62 16.25
CA VAL A 138 -14.42 6.98 16.77
C VAL A 138 -15.43 7.26 17.89
N MET A 139 -15.02 7.99 18.93
CA MET A 139 -15.86 8.26 20.10
C MET A 139 -15.61 9.63 20.71
N ALA A 140 -16.67 10.33 21.15
CA ALA A 140 -16.63 11.72 21.64
C ALA A 140 -15.96 11.92 23.03
N GLY A 141 -15.28 10.92 23.57
CA GLY A 141 -14.59 10.97 24.86
C GLY A 141 -13.30 10.14 24.87
N GLY A 142 -12.56 10.19 25.97
CA GLY A 142 -11.27 9.51 26.09
C GLY A 142 -10.25 10.03 25.06
N ALA A 143 -9.57 9.11 24.37
CA ALA A 143 -8.55 9.45 23.36
C ALA A 143 -9.15 9.94 22.01
N GLY A 144 -10.47 9.91 21.84
CA GLY A 144 -11.14 10.28 20.59
C GLY A 144 -11.24 9.13 19.56
N TYR A 145 -10.85 7.92 19.94
CA TYR A 145 -10.85 6.70 19.11
C TYR A 145 -10.78 5.44 19.98
N LEU A 146 -11.18 4.30 19.41
CA LEU A 146 -10.81 2.97 19.88
C LEU A 146 -9.84 2.34 18.88
N PRO A 147 -8.81 1.59 19.32
CA PRO A 147 -7.91 0.85 18.44
C PRO A 147 -8.53 -0.52 18.10
N ASP A 148 -9.58 -0.54 17.29
CA ASP A 148 -10.32 -1.74 16.87
C ASP A 148 -10.40 -1.88 15.33
N GLY A 149 -9.59 -1.09 14.61
CA GLY A 149 -9.42 -1.19 13.17
C GLY A 149 -8.53 -2.36 12.78
N GLU A 150 -8.72 -2.85 11.56
CA GLU A 150 -8.05 -4.03 11.04
C GLU A 150 -7.67 -3.83 9.57
N LEU A 151 -6.50 -4.35 9.19
CA LEU A 151 -6.00 -4.38 7.83
C LEU A 151 -5.54 -5.79 7.48
N ARG A 152 -6.04 -6.32 6.37
CA ARG A 152 -5.70 -7.66 5.90
C ARG A 152 -5.42 -7.67 4.40
N ALA A 153 -4.57 -8.61 3.99
CA ALA A 153 -4.42 -8.96 2.59
C ALA A 153 -4.39 -10.48 2.40
N TRP A 154 -4.98 -10.93 1.29
CA TRP A 154 -4.92 -12.30 0.82
C TRP A 154 -4.30 -12.35 -0.56
N LEU A 155 -3.56 -13.43 -0.80
CA LEU A 155 -3.03 -13.81 -2.10
C LEU A 155 -3.56 -15.20 -2.42
N ASP A 156 -4.27 -15.33 -3.53
CA ASP A 156 -4.87 -16.59 -4.00
C ASP A 156 -5.70 -17.28 -2.90
N GLY A 157 -6.50 -16.48 -2.19
CA GLY A 157 -7.37 -16.92 -1.10
C GLY A 157 -6.65 -17.22 0.23
N ARG A 158 -5.33 -17.10 0.30
CA ARG A 158 -4.55 -17.31 1.53
C ARG A 158 -4.28 -15.99 2.22
N LEU A 159 -4.55 -15.89 3.52
CA LEU A 159 -4.22 -14.70 4.32
C LEU A 159 -2.69 -14.56 4.42
N VAL A 160 -2.14 -13.45 3.90
CA VAL A 160 -0.68 -13.21 3.82
C VAL A 160 -0.23 -12.05 4.71
N TYR A 161 -1.17 -11.23 5.17
CA TYR A 161 -0.93 -10.08 6.03
C TYR A 161 -2.13 -9.86 6.95
N GLU A 162 -1.88 -9.57 8.22
CA GLU A 162 -2.90 -9.07 9.13
C GLU A 162 -2.28 -8.13 10.16
N GLN A 163 -2.89 -6.96 10.31
CA GLN A 163 -2.63 -6.05 11.42
C GLN A 163 -3.96 -5.65 12.05
N THR A 164 -4.08 -5.88 13.35
CA THR A 164 -5.24 -5.52 14.17
C THR A 164 -4.90 -4.39 15.13
N ALA A 165 -5.88 -3.94 15.90
CA ALA A 165 -5.75 -2.81 16.82
C ALA A 165 -5.24 -1.52 16.15
N MET A 166 -5.66 -1.32 14.90
CA MET A 166 -5.25 -0.16 14.11
C MET A 166 -6.14 1.04 14.38
N VAL A 167 -5.57 2.24 14.22
CA VAL A 167 -6.23 3.53 14.34
C VAL A 167 -6.01 4.29 13.05
N PHE A 168 -7.06 4.40 12.24
CA PHE A 168 -7.08 5.11 10.97
C PHE A 168 -7.70 6.51 11.11
N ARG A 169 -8.59 6.68 12.09
CA ARG A 169 -9.39 7.90 12.32
C ARG A 169 -9.44 8.24 13.81
N SER A 170 -9.51 9.52 14.10
CA SER A 170 -9.57 10.09 15.46
C SER A 170 -10.30 11.42 15.45
N LEU A 171 -10.95 11.75 16.57
CA LEU A 171 -11.48 13.09 16.87
C LEU A 171 -10.37 14.06 17.35
N PRO A 172 -10.59 15.39 17.27
CA PRO A 172 -11.75 16.07 16.68
C PRO A 172 -11.74 16.04 15.13
N LEU A 173 -12.93 16.26 14.55
CA LEU A 173 -13.08 16.40 13.10
C LEU A 173 -12.34 17.63 12.58
N VAL A 174 -11.56 17.42 11.53
CA VAL A 174 -11.09 18.54 10.69
C VAL A 174 -12.21 18.89 9.73
N ASN A 175 -12.81 20.06 9.94
CA ASN A 175 -13.98 20.50 9.21
C ASN A 175 -13.87 21.97 8.77
N PRO A 176 -13.01 22.27 7.77
CA PRO A 176 -12.86 23.63 7.28
C PRO A 176 -14.15 24.12 6.57
N PRO A 177 -14.35 25.45 6.46
CA PRO A 177 -15.43 26.02 5.66
C PRO A 177 -15.40 25.50 4.21
N HIS A 178 -16.59 25.38 3.61
CA HIS A 178 -16.71 24.90 2.23
C HIS A 178 -15.96 25.82 1.25
N GLN A 179 -15.13 25.23 0.40
CA GLN A 179 -14.46 25.89 -0.71
C GLN A 179 -14.79 25.11 -1.99
N PRO A 180 -15.50 25.70 -2.98
CA PRO A 180 -15.93 24.99 -4.19
C PRO A 180 -14.78 24.40 -5.02
N SER A 181 -13.58 24.94 -4.89
CA SER A 181 -12.37 24.49 -5.60
C SER A 181 -11.59 23.38 -4.88
N ARG A 182 -12.10 22.87 -3.74
CA ARG A 182 -11.39 21.89 -2.93
C ARG A 182 -12.27 20.70 -2.56
N LEU A 183 -11.65 19.51 -2.56
CA LEU A 183 -12.21 18.32 -1.93
C LEU A 183 -12.10 18.49 -0.42
N ARG A 184 -13.24 18.72 0.25
CA ARG A 184 -13.31 18.96 1.69
C ARG A 184 -12.71 17.81 2.51
N ALA A 185 -11.93 18.17 3.52
CA ALA A 185 -11.53 17.32 4.63
C ALA A 185 -12.75 16.76 5.37
N CYS A 186 -12.82 15.43 5.49
CA CYS A 186 -13.93 14.78 6.19
C CYS A 186 -13.42 13.59 7.00
N ARG A 187 -12.52 13.83 7.95
CA ARG A 187 -11.67 12.83 8.59
C ARG A 187 -12.36 11.62 9.24
N GLU A 188 -13.64 11.74 9.64
CA GLU A 188 -14.45 10.58 10.11
C GLU A 188 -15.26 9.91 9.02
N LEU A 189 -15.29 10.41 7.79
CA LEU A 189 -15.96 9.69 6.72
C LEU A 189 -15.14 8.44 6.36
N GLY A 190 -15.85 7.42 5.91
CA GLY A 190 -15.25 6.13 5.57
C GLY A 190 -14.41 6.19 4.30
N VAL A 191 -14.26 5.03 3.66
CA VAL A 191 -13.67 4.94 2.31
C VAL A 191 -14.47 5.83 1.34
N ARG A 192 -13.78 6.71 0.60
CA ARG A 192 -14.39 7.58 -0.42
C ARG A 192 -14.29 7.01 -1.82
N GLY A 193 -13.27 6.20 -2.08
CA GLY A 193 -13.03 5.61 -3.37
C GLY A 193 -12.06 4.45 -3.32
N LEU A 194 -11.79 3.91 -4.49
CA LEU A 194 -10.71 2.97 -4.72
C LEU A 194 -9.64 3.70 -5.53
N TRP A 195 -8.38 3.51 -5.17
CA TRP A 195 -7.25 4.12 -5.84
C TRP A 195 -6.36 3.03 -6.44
N LEU A 196 -6.34 2.96 -7.78
CA LEU A 196 -5.32 2.24 -8.53
C LEU A 196 -4.04 3.08 -8.58
N ASN A 197 -2.97 2.57 -7.99
CA ASN A 197 -1.68 3.22 -8.03
C ASN A 197 -0.67 2.35 -8.77
N TRP A 198 0.04 2.91 -9.74
CA TRP A 198 1.11 2.22 -10.45
C TRP A 198 2.20 3.22 -10.84
N PHE A 199 3.33 3.16 -10.14
CA PHE A 199 4.54 3.87 -10.51
C PHE A 199 5.77 3.24 -9.88
N HIS A 200 6.93 3.52 -10.46
CA HIS A 200 8.24 3.28 -9.85
C HIS A 200 8.70 4.51 -9.06
N GLY A 201 9.31 4.25 -7.90
CA GLY A 201 10.11 5.19 -7.16
C GLY A 201 9.31 6.07 -6.20
N GLY A 202 9.56 7.37 -6.34
CA GLY A 202 9.27 8.44 -5.39
C GLY A 202 10.37 9.50 -5.44
N GLN A 203 11.62 9.06 -5.71
CA GLN A 203 12.79 9.92 -5.90
C GLN A 203 13.80 9.38 -6.94
N THR A 204 13.47 8.27 -7.61
CA THR A 204 14.38 7.55 -8.49
C THR A 204 13.73 7.24 -9.82
N VAL A 205 14.56 7.12 -10.86
CA VAL A 205 14.12 6.84 -12.23
C VAL A 205 14.04 5.34 -12.46
N ASN A 206 12.97 4.90 -13.11
CA ASN A 206 12.84 3.51 -13.54
C ASN A 206 13.80 3.24 -14.70
N THR A 207 14.59 2.19 -14.57
CA THR A 207 15.67 1.86 -15.52
C THR A 207 15.33 0.70 -16.45
N VAL A 208 14.12 0.12 -16.32
CA VAL A 208 13.60 -0.93 -17.21
C VAL A 208 12.12 -0.72 -17.50
N ASP A 209 11.68 -1.14 -18.68
CA ASP A 209 10.25 -1.15 -19.01
C ASP A 209 9.50 -2.17 -18.14
N ARG A 210 8.36 -1.73 -17.60
CA ARG A 210 7.52 -2.55 -16.73
C ARG A 210 6.07 -2.41 -17.14
N THR A 211 5.39 -3.54 -17.23
CA THR A 211 3.96 -3.60 -17.54
C THR A 211 3.23 -4.35 -16.45
N LEU A 212 2.08 -3.84 -16.04
CA LEU A 212 1.14 -4.54 -15.17
C LEU A 212 -0.20 -4.67 -15.85
N PHE A 213 -0.82 -5.81 -15.64
CA PHE A 213 -2.16 -6.10 -16.08
C PHE A 213 -3.06 -6.22 -14.85
N TYR A 214 -4.20 -5.54 -14.88
CA TYR A 214 -5.24 -5.64 -13.86
C TYR A 214 -6.53 -6.12 -14.50
N THR A 215 -7.27 -7.00 -13.83
CA THR A 215 -8.60 -7.42 -14.28
C THR A 215 -9.47 -7.85 -13.11
N GLY A 216 -10.77 -8.04 -13.35
CA GLY A 216 -11.70 -8.64 -12.40
C GLY A 216 -11.85 -7.87 -11.08
N LEU A 217 -11.79 -6.54 -11.13
CA LEU A 217 -12.02 -5.70 -9.95
C LEU A 217 -13.42 -5.94 -9.39
N ALA A 218 -13.48 -6.35 -8.12
CA ALA A 218 -14.69 -6.44 -7.32
C ALA A 218 -14.47 -5.71 -5.99
N TRP A 219 -15.50 -5.03 -5.50
CA TRP A 219 -15.48 -4.42 -4.18
C TRP A 219 -16.78 -4.72 -3.45
N ALA A 220 -16.69 -4.77 -2.12
CA ALA A 220 -17.78 -5.08 -1.23
C ALA A 220 -17.53 -4.42 0.12
N ARG A 221 -18.56 -4.40 0.97
CA ARG A 221 -18.46 -3.91 2.36
C ARG A 221 -18.09 -5.00 3.37
N GLN A 222 -17.91 -6.22 2.88
CA GLN A 222 -17.51 -7.41 3.63
C GLN A 222 -16.48 -8.19 2.82
N TYR A 223 -15.78 -9.12 3.46
CA TYR A 223 -14.85 -10.02 2.79
C TYR A 223 -15.53 -10.71 1.60
N ILE A 224 -14.83 -10.75 0.45
CA ILE A 224 -15.37 -11.28 -0.81
C ILE A 224 -15.07 -12.77 -0.91
N GLY A 225 -13.84 -13.16 -0.60
CA GLY A 225 -13.39 -14.53 -0.75
C GLY A 225 -12.81 -14.82 -2.15
N PRO A 226 -12.11 -15.96 -2.27
CA PRO A 226 -11.55 -16.39 -3.53
C PRO A 226 -12.66 -16.58 -4.57
N MET A 227 -12.34 -16.35 -5.84
CA MET A 227 -13.26 -16.69 -6.91
C MET A 227 -13.42 -18.21 -6.99
N VAL A 228 -14.66 -18.66 -6.93
CA VAL A 228 -15.01 -20.05 -7.19
C VAL A 228 -15.21 -20.16 -8.71
N LEU A 229 -14.30 -20.88 -9.39
CA LEU A 229 -14.53 -21.29 -10.77
C LEU A 229 -15.49 -22.48 -10.73
N THR A 230 -16.76 -22.21 -11.05
CA THR A 230 -17.78 -23.24 -11.30
C THR A 230 -17.73 -23.69 -12.75
#